data_AF-A0A944EYT0-F1
#
_entry.id   AF-A0A944EYT0-F1
#
_cell.length_a   1.000
_cell.length_b   1.000
_cell.length_c   1.000
_cell.angle_alpha   90.00
_cell.angle_beta   90.00
_cell.angle_gamma   90.00
#
_symmetry.space_group_name_H-M   'P 1'
#
loop_
_entity.id
_entity.type
_entity.pdbx_description
1 polymer ?
#
loop_
_entity_poly.entity_id
_entity_poly.type
_entity_poly.pdbx_seq_one_letter_code
_entity_poly.pdbx_strand_id
1 'polypeptide(L)'
;MLLRSLWRGPIGSWADPDAFDQLPVAQRLLAAGANKEDLVRLARAVAYEAVFATLDELDSGSDVNVSGIDVGWLVMESAEDGAPTGRALSGLHEDLLTMDPSGRDGADLWQ
;
A
#
# COMPACT_ATOMS: atom_id res chain seq x y z
N MET A 1 6.25 -2.32 12.52
CA MET A 1 6.13 -3.35 11.45
C MET A 1 5.79 -2.64 10.15
N LEU A 2 6.53 -2.91 9.08
CA LEU A 2 6.47 -2.21 7.78
C LEU A 2 5.04 -2.13 7.22
N LEU A 3 4.35 -3.26 7.11
CA LEU A 3 3.00 -3.33 6.53
C LEU A 3 1.99 -2.46 7.30
N ARG A 4 2.09 -2.38 8.63
CA ARG A 4 1.26 -1.47 9.44
C ARG A 4 1.53 0.00 9.13
N SER A 5 2.79 0.36 8.85
CA SER A 5 3.14 1.71 8.44
C SER A 5 2.61 2.03 7.05
N LEU A 6 2.69 1.08 6.11
CA LEU A 6 2.14 1.20 4.77
C LEU A 6 0.61 1.26 4.79
N TRP A 7 -0.05 0.50 5.64
CA TRP A 7 -1.50 0.63 5.81
C TRP A 7 -1.87 2.00 6.34
N ARG A 8 -1.25 2.47 7.44
CA ARG A 8 -1.64 3.73 8.07
C ARG A 8 -1.28 4.96 7.22
N GLY A 9 -0.12 4.93 6.58
CA GLY A 9 0.39 6.04 5.78
C GLY A 9 -0.36 6.14 4.45
N PRO A 10 0.13 5.51 3.38
CA PRO A 10 -0.42 5.72 2.03
C PRO A 10 -1.88 5.32 1.85
N ILE A 11 -2.41 4.32 2.60
CA ILE A 11 -3.82 3.90 2.47
C ILE A 11 -4.70 4.68 3.45
N GLY A 12 -4.41 4.60 4.74
CA GLY A 12 -5.25 5.11 5.82
C GLY A 12 -5.38 6.64 5.84
N SER A 13 -4.34 7.38 5.44
CA SER A 13 -4.36 8.85 5.51
C SER A 13 -5.45 9.49 4.63
N TRP A 14 -5.95 8.77 3.62
CA TRP A 14 -7.05 9.27 2.79
C TRP A 14 -8.40 9.35 3.52
N ALA A 15 -8.51 8.70 4.68
CA ALA A 15 -9.66 8.86 5.58
C ALA A 15 -9.57 10.12 6.46
N ASP A 16 -8.44 10.81 6.47
CA ASP A 16 -8.27 12.02 7.27
C ASP A 16 -9.22 13.13 6.76
N PRO A 17 -9.84 13.93 7.65
CA PRO A 17 -10.86 14.90 7.26
C PRO A 17 -10.43 15.91 6.19
N ASP A 18 -9.13 16.21 6.17
CA ASP A 18 -8.46 17.22 5.34
C ASP A 18 -7.71 16.62 4.13
N ALA A 19 -7.79 15.30 3.90
CA ALA A 19 -7.06 14.61 2.83
C ALA A 19 -7.30 15.18 1.42
N PHE A 20 -8.45 15.82 1.19
CA PHE A 20 -8.83 16.43 -0.08
C PHE A 20 -8.69 17.95 -0.13
N ASP A 21 -8.37 18.61 0.99
CA ASP A 21 -8.42 20.07 1.10
C ASP A 21 -7.38 20.73 0.19
N GLN A 22 -6.23 20.08 0.01
CA GLN A 22 -5.13 20.57 -0.83
C GLN A 22 -5.19 20.08 -2.28
N LEU A 23 -6.27 19.38 -2.70
CA LEU A 23 -6.40 18.80 -4.02
C LEU A 23 -7.47 19.54 -4.84
N PRO A 24 -7.09 20.47 -5.75
CA PRO A 24 -8.05 21.25 -6.52
C PRO A 24 -9.03 20.40 -7.34
N VAL A 25 -8.60 19.22 -7.80
CA VAL A 25 -9.48 18.29 -8.52
C VAL A 25 -10.55 17.70 -7.60
N ALA A 26 -10.21 17.34 -6.36
CA ALA A 26 -11.17 16.83 -5.40
C ALA A 26 -12.18 17.92 -5.01
N GLN A 27 -11.72 19.16 -4.81
CA GLN A 27 -12.60 20.30 -4.54
C GLN A 27 -13.60 20.53 -5.68
N ARG A 28 -13.17 20.42 -6.95
CA ARG A 28 -14.10 20.50 -8.10
C ARG A 28 -15.11 19.36 -8.13
N LEU A 29 -14.71 18.13 -7.81
CA LEU A 29 -15.62 16.99 -7.76
C LEU A 29 -16.66 17.15 -6.64
N LEU A 30 -16.24 17.57 -5.45
CA LEU A 30 -17.13 17.87 -4.33
C LEU A 30 -18.11 19.00 -4.67
N ALA A 31 -17.63 20.09 -5.28
CA ALA A 31 -18.48 21.19 -5.73
C ALA A 31 -19.48 20.77 -6.83
N ALA A 32 -19.14 19.75 -7.62
CA ALA A 32 -20.03 19.15 -8.61
C ALA A 32 -21.05 18.15 -8.00
N GLY A 33 -21.04 17.95 -6.68
CA GLY A 33 -21.98 17.08 -5.97
C GLY A 33 -21.51 15.65 -5.76
N ALA A 34 -20.22 15.34 -5.98
CA ALA A 34 -19.67 14.04 -5.61
C ALA A 34 -19.79 13.81 -4.10
N ASN A 35 -20.10 12.57 -3.69
CA ASN A 35 -20.12 12.19 -2.29
C ASN A 35 -18.69 12.11 -1.74
N LYS A 36 -18.43 12.78 -0.61
CA LYS A 36 -17.10 12.78 0.03
C LYS A 36 -16.65 11.39 0.46
N GLU A 37 -17.55 10.58 1.02
CA GLU A 37 -17.22 9.22 1.45
C GLU A 37 -16.84 8.33 0.26
N ASP A 38 -17.52 8.45 -0.88
CA ASP A 38 -17.17 7.68 -2.07
C ASP A 38 -15.80 8.09 -2.63
N LEU A 39 -15.45 9.38 -2.55
CA LEU A 39 -14.10 9.85 -2.88
C LEU A 39 -13.04 9.29 -1.92
N VAL A 40 -13.32 9.23 -0.61
CA VAL A 40 -12.44 8.57 0.38
C VAL A 40 -12.24 7.10 0.01
N ARG A 41 -13.33 6.36 -0.25
CA ARG A 41 -13.27 4.93 -0.61
C ARG A 41 -12.44 4.72 -1.88
N LEU A 42 -12.72 5.49 -2.93
CA LEU A 42 -11.96 5.43 -4.19
C LEU A 42 -10.46 5.70 -3.97
N ALA A 43 -10.11 6.76 -3.24
CA ALA A 43 -8.71 7.12 -3.00
C ALA A 43 -7.99 6.02 -2.20
N ARG A 44 -8.64 5.47 -1.17
CA ARG A 44 -8.10 4.38 -0.37
C ARG A 44 -7.94 3.09 -1.17
N ALA A 45 -8.90 2.75 -2.02
CA ALA A 45 -8.82 1.58 -2.90
C ALA A 45 -7.66 1.70 -3.90
N VAL A 46 -7.51 2.86 -4.55
CA VAL A 46 -6.41 3.13 -5.48
C VAL A 46 -5.06 3.09 -4.76
N ALA A 47 -4.97 3.68 -3.57
CA ALA A 47 -3.74 3.63 -2.78
C ALA A 47 -3.40 2.20 -2.33
N TYR A 48 -4.40 1.42 -1.93
CA TYR A 48 -4.23 0.01 -1.59
C TYR A 48 -3.67 -0.78 -2.78
N GLU A 49 -4.27 -0.66 -3.97
CA GLU A 49 -3.82 -1.35 -5.18
C GLU A 49 -2.37 -0.96 -5.55
N ALA A 50 -2.03 0.32 -5.44
CA ALA A 50 -0.67 0.78 -5.72
C ALA A 50 0.36 0.19 -4.74
N VAL A 51 0.02 0.13 -3.44
CA VAL A 51 0.89 -0.49 -2.43
C VAL A 51 0.97 -2.00 -2.64
N PHE A 52 -0.16 -2.65 -2.90
CA PHE A 52 -0.23 -4.09 -3.17
C PHE A 52 0.65 -4.47 -4.35
N ALA A 53 0.48 -3.81 -5.51
CA ALA A 53 1.28 -4.09 -6.71
C ALA A 53 2.77 -3.86 -6.48
N THR A 54 3.12 -2.85 -5.67
CA THR A 54 4.52 -2.63 -5.28
C THR A 54 5.03 -3.80 -4.43
N LEU A 55 4.27 -4.26 -3.43
CA LEU A 55 4.67 -5.38 -2.59
C LEU A 55 4.75 -6.71 -3.35
N ASP A 56 3.86 -6.92 -4.33
CA ASP A 56 3.85 -8.11 -5.19
C ASP A 56 5.11 -8.19 -6.08
N GLU A 57 5.47 -7.06 -6.69
CA GLU A 57 6.75 -6.94 -7.40
C GLU A 57 7.92 -7.17 -6.44
N LEU A 58 7.80 -6.67 -5.20
CA LEU A 58 8.83 -6.85 -4.21
C LEU A 58 8.99 -8.32 -3.74
N ASP A 59 7.89 -9.05 -3.62
CA ASP A 59 7.88 -10.48 -3.29
C ASP A 59 8.40 -11.34 -4.44
N SER A 60 8.19 -10.91 -5.69
CA SER A 60 8.66 -11.62 -6.89
C SER A 60 10.18 -11.63 -7.00
N GLY A 61 10.87 -10.58 -6.49
CA GLY A 61 12.31 -10.56 -6.25
C GLY A 61 13.19 -10.83 -7.48
N SER A 62 12.63 -10.75 -8.69
CA SER A 62 13.30 -11.09 -9.93
C SER A 62 12.94 -10.06 -10.99
N ASP A 63 13.96 -9.54 -11.65
CA ASP A 63 13.79 -8.84 -12.92
C ASP A 63 14.38 -9.77 -13.98
N VAL A 64 13.59 -10.12 -15.00
CA VAL A 64 14.08 -10.95 -16.11
C VAL A 64 15.06 -10.09 -16.89
N ASN A 65 16.32 -10.07 -16.46
CA ASN A 65 17.32 -9.22 -17.07
C ASN A 65 17.55 -9.66 -18.51
N VAL A 66 17.42 -8.70 -19.43
CA VAL A 66 17.64 -8.83 -20.88
C VAL A 66 19.02 -9.43 -21.22
N SER A 67 19.97 -9.44 -20.27
CA SER A 67 21.30 -10.02 -20.43
C SER A 67 21.42 -11.52 -20.13
N GLY A 68 20.34 -12.23 -19.76
CA GLY A 68 20.38 -13.69 -19.52
C GLY A 68 21.14 -14.12 -18.26
N ILE A 69 21.38 -13.18 -17.33
CA ILE A 69 21.91 -13.46 -15.99
C ILE A 69 20.76 -13.23 -15.02
N ASP A 70 20.33 -14.29 -14.33
CA ASP A 70 19.36 -14.21 -13.23
C ASP A 70 20.02 -13.50 -12.05
N VAL A 71 19.80 -12.19 -11.96
CA VAL A 71 20.10 -11.40 -10.76
C VAL A 71 18.78 -11.10 -10.08
N GLY A 72 18.57 -11.70 -8.92
CA GLY A 72 17.41 -11.46 -8.06
C GLY A 72 17.78 -10.62 -6.85
N TRP A 73 16.75 -10.19 -6.13
CA TRP A 73 16.86 -9.51 -4.86
C TRP A 73 15.72 -10.01 -3.96
N LEU A 74 15.85 -9.82 -2.64
CA LEU A 74 14.81 -10.19 -1.69
C LEU A 74 14.68 -9.11 -0.62
N VAL A 75 13.47 -8.97 -0.06
CA VAL A 75 13.27 -8.19 1.17
C VAL A 75 13.72 -9.03 2.37
N MET A 76 14.55 -8.49 3.25
CA MET A 76 15.04 -9.20 4.43
C MET A 76 14.84 -8.37 5.70
N GLU A 77 14.55 -9.04 6.81
CA GLU A 77 14.61 -8.41 8.13
C GLU A 77 16.05 -7.97 8.46
N SER A 78 16.17 -6.78 9.05
CA SER A 78 17.43 -6.25 9.55
C SER A 78 17.49 -6.34 11.08
N ALA A 79 18.65 -6.65 11.61
CA ALA A 79 18.96 -6.44 13.02
C ALA A 79 19.03 -4.93 13.34
N GLU A 80 19.16 -4.60 14.63
CA GLU A 80 19.22 -3.20 15.09
C GLU A 80 20.42 -2.43 14.52
N ASP A 81 21.52 -3.13 14.22
CA ASP A 81 22.72 -2.57 13.58
C ASP A 81 22.61 -2.47 12.05
N GLY A 82 21.48 -2.86 11.47
CA GLY A 82 21.22 -2.86 10.03
C GLY A 82 21.75 -4.10 9.31
N ALA A 83 22.36 -5.06 9.99
CA ALA A 83 22.82 -6.29 9.36
C ALA A 83 21.64 -7.18 8.96
N PRO A 84 21.72 -7.89 7.81
CA PRO A 84 20.69 -8.85 7.42
C PRO A 84 20.63 -10.02 8.41
N THR A 85 19.42 -10.37 8.87
CA THR A 85 19.24 -11.49 9.82
C THR A 85 19.25 -12.86 9.14
N GLY A 86 19.14 -12.90 7.80
CA GLY A 86 18.93 -14.12 7.02
C GLY A 86 17.46 -14.49 6.85
N ARG A 87 16.53 -13.82 7.57
CA ARG A 87 15.09 -14.06 7.42
C ARG A 87 14.52 -13.20 6.29
N ALA A 88 14.28 -13.84 5.15
CA ALA A 88 13.53 -13.22 4.06
C ALA A 88 12.08 -12.93 4.49
N LEU A 89 11.56 -11.79 4.04
CA LEU A 89 10.14 -11.47 4.08
C LEU A 89 9.55 -11.84 2.71
N SER A 90 8.39 -12.49 2.72
CA SER A 90 7.68 -12.96 1.52
C SER A 90 6.18 -12.94 1.78
N GLY A 91 5.37 -12.84 0.73
CA GLY A 91 3.91 -12.77 0.86
C GLY A 91 3.45 -11.45 1.50
N LEU A 92 4.26 -10.40 1.37
CA LEU A 92 3.95 -9.08 1.90
C LEU A 92 2.66 -8.51 1.33
N HIS A 93 2.39 -8.74 0.03
CA HIS A 93 1.16 -8.31 -0.62
C HIS A 93 -0.08 -9.04 -0.07
N GLU A 94 0.04 -10.34 0.22
CA GLU A 94 -1.04 -11.16 0.80
C GLU A 94 -1.35 -10.72 2.24
N ASP A 95 -0.31 -10.43 3.02
CA ASP A 95 -0.43 -10.01 4.42
C ASP A 95 -0.96 -8.57 4.56
N LEU A 96 -0.95 -7.76 3.51
CA LEU A 96 -1.28 -6.33 3.58
C LEU A 96 -2.69 -6.07 4.13
N LEU A 97 -3.70 -6.83 3.68
CA LEU A 97 -5.09 -6.65 4.12
C LEU A 97 -5.27 -6.91 5.62
N THR A 98 -4.48 -7.82 6.18
CA THR A 98 -4.54 -8.16 7.62
C THR A 98 -4.09 -6.99 8.51
N MET A 99 -3.49 -5.94 7.93
CA MET A 99 -3.11 -4.73 8.65
C MET A 99 -4.25 -3.73 8.81
N ASP A 100 -5.42 -4.01 8.24
CA ASP A 100 -6.62 -3.22 8.46
C ASP A 100 -6.95 -3.09 9.97
N PRO A 101 -6.91 -1.89 10.56
CA PRO A 101 -7.22 -1.70 11.97
C PRO A 101 -8.68 -2.01 12.30
N SER A 102 -9.58 -2.08 11.29
CA SER A 102 -10.97 -2.49 11.49
C SER A 102 -11.13 -4.01 11.69
N GLY A 103 -10.10 -4.79 11.35
CA GLY A 103 -10.12 -6.26 11.41
C GLY A 103 -11.08 -6.90 10.41
N ARG A 104 -11.41 -6.19 9.32
CA ARG A 104 -12.32 -6.67 8.26
C ARG A 104 -11.60 -6.85 6.94
N ASP A 105 -10.27 -6.97 6.98
CA ASP A 105 -9.41 -7.23 5.84
C ASP A 105 -9.72 -6.30 4.65
N GLY A 106 -9.89 -5.00 4.93
CA GLY A 106 -10.11 -3.98 3.90
C GLY A 106 -11.45 -4.09 3.17
N ALA A 107 -12.43 -4.82 3.69
CA ALA A 107 -13.74 -5.00 3.04
C ALA A 107 -14.44 -3.67 2.72
N ASP A 108 -14.18 -2.61 3.48
CA ASP A 108 -14.73 -1.26 3.26
C ASP A 108 -14.18 -0.55 2.02
N LEU A 109 -13.06 -1.01 1.46
CA LEU A 109 -12.49 -0.45 0.23
C LEU A 109 -13.35 -0.74 -1.01
N TRP A 110 -14.21 -1.76 -0.94
CA TRP A 110 -14.92 -2.33 -2.09
C TRP A 110 -16.45 -2.21 -2.01
N GLN A 111 -16.96 -1.49 -1.02
CA GLN A 111 -18.39 -1.24 -0.81
C GLN A 111 -18.82 0.10 -1.40
#